data_AF-A0A256Z7U5-F1
#
_entry.id   AF-A0A256Z7U5-F1
#
_cell.length_a   1.000
_cell.length_b   1.000
_cell.length_c   1.000
_cell.angle_alpha   90.00
_cell.angle_beta   90.00
_cell.angle_gamma   90.00
#
_symmetry.space_group_name_H-M   'P 1'
#
loop_
_entity.id
_entity.type
_entity.pdbx_description
1 polymer ?
#
loop_
_entity_poly.entity_id
_entity_poly.type
_entity_poly.pdbx_seq_one_letter_code
_entity_poly.pdbx_strand_id
1 'polypeptide(L)'
;TLFIGIHMALENNNLMVLFFSILLGAIVGEAIDVEKRLEKLGDFLKAKSRSKDERFTEGVLTAFLIFCVGSMTIIGAIQDGLHGDSSILIAKSILDGFVSVSLASVLGVGVLFSAVPLFIFQASITLLAVYSRNFFTEALLSELSAVGGILLLGLGIRILEIKEIKVANLLPSLVVVLVLMQLSP
;
A
#
# COMPACT_ATOMS: atom_id res chain seq x y z
N THR A 1 -9.24 -1.99 -8.89
CA THR A 1 -7.85 -1.52 -8.77
C THR A 1 -7.49 -0.46 -9.79
N LEU A 2 -7.56 -0.72 -11.10
CA LEU A 2 -7.18 0.27 -12.15
C LEU A 2 -7.94 1.60 -12.08
N PHE A 3 -9.27 1.56 -12.00
CA PHE A 3 -10.09 2.79 -11.90
C PHE A 3 -9.70 3.64 -10.67
N ILE A 4 -9.57 3.00 -9.51
CA ILE A 4 -9.16 3.64 -8.25
C ILE A 4 -7.74 4.23 -8.40
N GLY A 5 -6.82 3.49 -9.01
CA GLY A 5 -5.45 3.95 -9.24
C GLY A 5 -5.37 5.18 -10.13
N ILE A 6 -6.14 5.25 -11.23
CA ILE A 6 -6.21 6.43 -12.11
C ILE A 6 -6.79 7.60 -11.35
N HIS A 7 -7.93 7.42 -10.68
CA HIS A 7 -8.59 8.49 -9.94
C HIS A 7 -7.65 9.11 -8.92
N MET A 8 -7.01 8.29 -8.09
CA MET A 8 -6.09 8.76 -7.06
C MET A 8 -4.82 9.40 -7.64
N ALA A 9 -4.25 8.85 -8.71
CA ALA A 9 -3.05 9.42 -9.34
C ALA A 9 -3.31 10.81 -9.96
N LEU A 10 -4.54 11.07 -10.41
CA LEU A 10 -4.95 12.36 -10.96
C LEU A 10 -5.20 13.41 -9.86
N GLU A 11 -5.54 12.98 -8.65
CA GLU A 11 -5.67 13.84 -7.46
C GLU A 11 -4.29 14.18 -6.87
N ASN A 12 -3.47 14.89 -7.64
CA ASN A 12 -2.18 15.43 -7.19
C ASN A 12 -2.12 16.95 -7.36
N ASN A 13 -1.34 17.60 -6.48
CA ASN A 13 -1.08 19.03 -6.53
C ASN A 13 0.30 19.35 -7.12
N ASN A 14 1.25 18.42 -7.09
CA ASN A 14 2.60 18.63 -7.58
C ASN A 14 3.15 17.40 -8.33
N LEU A 15 2.92 17.38 -9.64
CA LEU A 15 3.45 16.35 -10.55
C LEU A 15 4.96 16.12 -10.43
N MET A 16 5.73 17.16 -10.10
CA MET A 16 7.18 17.06 -9.99
C MET A 16 7.58 16.23 -8.77
N VAL A 17 6.94 16.48 -7.63
CA VAL A 17 7.14 15.70 -6.39
C VAL A 17 6.70 14.25 -6.61
N LEU A 18 5.54 14.03 -7.23
CA LEU A 18 5.07 12.68 -7.57
C LEU A 18 6.11 11.91 -8.41
N PHE A 19 6.60 12.52 -9.49
CA PHE A 19 7.57 11.90 -10.40
C PHE A 19 8.88 11.53 -9.68
N PHE A 20 9.46 12.47 -8.93
CA PHE A 20 10.70 12.22 -8.19
C PHE A 20 10.51 11.21 -7.06
N SER A 21 9.34 11.19 -6.41
CA SER A 21 9.02 10.20 -5.37
C SER A 21 9.00 8.79 -5.92
N ILE A 22 8.34 8.58 -7.06
CA ILE A 22 8.32 7.28 -7.74
C ILE A 22 9.72 6.90 -8.23
N LEU A 23 10.45 7.83 -8.86
CA LEU A 23 11.78 7.56 -9.41
C LEU A 23 12.79 7.15 -8.33
N LEU A 24 12.96 7.98 -7.30
CA LEU A 24 13.89 7.71 -6.20
C LEU A 24 13.42 6.52 -5.37
N GLY A 25 12.11 6.41 -5.13
CA GLY A 25 11.52 5.27 -4.44
C GLY A 25 11.78 3.94 -5.15
N ALA A 26 11.67 3.92 -6.49
CA ALA A 26 11.98 2.74 -7.30
C ALA A 26 13.48 2.39 -7.25
N ILE A 27 14.37 3.37 -7.33
CA ILE A 27 15.82 3.14 -7.23
C ILE A 27 16.15 2.52 -5.86
N VAL A 28 15.64 3.12 -4.78
CA VAL A 28 15.86 2.62 -3.42
C VAL A 28 15.24 1.24 -3.23
N GLY A 29 14.02 1.03 -3.72
CA GLY A 29 13.31 -0.23 -3.55
C GLY A 29 13.87 -1.38 -4.38
N GLU A 30 14.37 -1.12 -5.59
CA GLU A 30 15.09 -2.12 -6.37
C GLU A 30 16.46 -2.45 -5.74
N ALA A 31 17.16 -1.45 -5.19
CA ALA A 31 18.42 -1.68 -4.48
C ALA A 31 18.26 -2.54 -3.22
N ILE A 32 17.13 -2.40 -2.51
CA ILE A 32 16.80 -3.14 -1.28
C ILE A 32 16.10 -4.48 -1.59
N ASP A 33 15.51 -4.59 -2.77
CA ASP A 33 14.65 -5.68 -3.28
C ASP A 33 13.49 -5.97 -2.32
N VAL A 34 12.63 -4.97 -2.13
CA VAL A 34 11.49 -5.00 -1.20
C VAL A 34 10.54 -6.16 -1.51
N GLU A 35 10.28 -6.42 -2.78
CA GLU A 35 9.43 -7.51 -3.21
C GLU A 35 9.96 -8.85 -2.73
N LYS A 36 11.24 -9.14 -2.96
CA LYS A 36 11.87 -10.37 -2.47
C LYS A 36 11.81 -10.52 -0.95
N ARG A 37 11.83 -9.41 -0.21
CA ARG A 37 11.65 -9.43 1.25
C ARG A 37 10.23 -9.77 1.63
N LEU A 38 9.24 -9.18 0.94
CA LEU A 38 7.84 -9.50 1.18
C LEU A 38 7.49 -10.93 0.73
N GLU A 39 8.09 -11.43 -0.35
CA GLU A 39 7.98 -12.84 -0.77
C GLU A 39 8.49 -13.78 0.32
N LYS A 40 9.68 -13.51 0.88
CA LYS A 40 10.21 -14.29 2.02
C LYS A 40 9.28 -14.26 3.22
N LEU A 41 8.62 -13.14 3.50
CA LEU A 41 7.61 -13.05 4.56
C LEU A 41 6.38 -13.90 4.22
N GLY A 42 5.91 -13.86 2.98
CA GLY A 42 4.81 -14.71 2.51
C GLY A 42 5.15 -16.20 2.58
N ASP A 43 6.36 -16.59 2.20
CA ASP A 43 6.87 -17.97 2.29
C ASP A 43 7.00 -18.43 3.74
N PHE A 44 7.45 -17.55 4.63
CA PHE A 44 7.48 -17.81 6.07
C PHE A 44 6.07 -18.07 6.62
N LEU A 45 5.08 -17.26 6.21
CA LEU A 45 3.68 -17.46 6.58
C LEU A 45 3.10 -18.74 5.97
N LYS A 46 3.46 -19.07 4.73
CA LYS A 46 3.07 -20.29 4.02
C LYS A 46 3.57 -21.52 4.78
N ALA A 47 4.85 -21.53 5.15
CA ALA A 47 5.47 -22.61 5.90
C ALA A 47 4.82 -22.78 7.28
N LYS A 48 4.54 -21.68 7.98
CA LYS A 48 3.87 -21.70 9.29
C LYS A 48 2.42 -22.22 9.19
N SER A 49 1.71 -21.88 8.12
CA SER A 49 0.34 -22.34 7.84
C SER A 49 0.28 -23.78 7.30
N ARG A 50 1.43 -24.37 6.94
CA ARG A 50 1.55 -25.68 6.25
C ARG A 50 0.71 -25.75 4.97
N SER A 51 0.50 -24.61 4.32
CA SER A 51 -0.27 -24.55 3.08
C SER A 51 0.54 -25.12 1.92
N LYS A 52 -0.08 -25.98 1.12
CA LYS A 52 0.49 -26.52 -0.12
C LYS A 52 0.16 -25.65 -1.34
N ASP A 53 -0.60 -24.58 -1.16
CA ASP A 53 -1.06 -23.71 -2.24
C ASP A 53 0.12 -22.92 -2.84
N GLU A 54 0.39 -23.13 -4.12
CA GLU A 54 1.46 -22.45 -4.86
C GLU A 54 1.22 -20.94 -4.92
N ARG A 55 -0.05 -20.51 -5.00
CA ARG A 55 -0.44 -19.09 -5.09
C ARG A 55 -0.49 -18.39 -3.74
N PHE A 56 -0.20 -19.09 -2.64
CA PHE A 56 -0.31 -18.52 -1.29
C PHE A 56 0.49 -17.22 -1.13
N THR A 57 1.77 -17.23 -1.51
CA THR A 57 2.66 -16.07 -1.36
C THR A 57 2.20 -14.92 -2.25
N GLU A 58 1.81 -15.20 -3.50
CA GLU A 58 1.23 -14.24 -4.43
C GLU A 58 -0.06 -13.61 -3.88
N GLY A 59 -0.94 -14.42 -3.28
CA GLY A 59 -2.18 -13.98 -2.65
C GLY A 59 -1.95 -13.06 -1.45
N VAL A 60 -1.00 -13.41 -0.57
CA VAL A 60 -0.60 -12.53 0.55
C VAL A 60 -0.11 -11.18 0.05
N LEU A 61 0.81 -11.19 -0.93
CA LEU A 61 1.44 -10.00 -1.49
C LEU A 61 0.44 -9.10 -2.19
N THR A 62 -0.38 -9.68 -3.07
CA THR A 62 -1.34 -8.93 -3.88
C THR A 62 -2.43 -8.32 -2.99
N ALA A 63 -2.95 -9.08 -2.02
CA ALA A 63 -3.90 -8.56 -1.04
C ALA A 63 -3.27 -7.45 -0.18
N PHE A 64 -2.04 -7.65 0.33
CA PHE A 64 -1.32 -6.62 1.08
C PHE A 64 -1.15 -5.32 0.27
N LEU A 65 -0.73 -5.42 -0.99
CA LEU A 65 -0.56 -4.23 -1.83
C LEU A 65 -1.89 -3.53 -2.12
N ILE A 66 -2.96 -4.28 -2.44
CA ILE A 66 -4.30 -3.69 -2.64
C ILE A 66 -4.78 -2.99 -1.37
N PHE A 67 -4.63 -3.64 -0.22
CA PHE A 67 -5.18 -3.13 1.04
C PHE A 67 -4.33 -1.99 1.61
N CYS A 68 -3.01 -2.12 1.66
CA CYS A 68 -2.12 -1.16 2.35
C CYS A 68 -1.75 0.05 1.51
N VAL A 69 -1.63 -0.12 0.19
CA VAL A 69 -1.17 0.96 -0.71
C VAL A 69 -2.31 1.87 -1.14
N GLY A 70 -3.56 1.47 -0.90
CA GLY A 70 -4.69 2.37 -1.01
C GLY A 70 -4.55 3.57 -0.08
N SER A 71 -4.81 4.77 -0.60
CA SER A 71 -4.72 6.04 0.14
C SER A 71 -5.50 6.02 1.44
N MET A 72 -6.67 5.39 1.43
CA MET A 72 -7.55 5.30 2.59
C MET A 72 -6.93 4.56 3.78
N THR A 73 -5.97 3.64 3.58
CA THR A 73 -5.24 3.05 4.72
C THR A 73 -4.38 4.08 5.39
N ILE A 74 -3.61 4.83 4.60
CA ILE A 74 -2.66 5.81 5.10
C ILE A 74 -3.43 7.00 5.70
N ILE A 75 -4.37 7.58 4.94
CA ILE A 75 -5.23 8.68 5.39
C ILE A 75 -6.06 8.25 6.61
N GLY A 76 -6.70 7.09 6.55
CA GLY A 76 -7.51 6.58 7.65
C GLY A 76 -6.70 6.36 8.93
N ALA A 77 -5.51 5.75 8.81
CA ALA A 77 -4.62 5.54 9.95
C ALA A 77 -4.11 6.87 10.55
N ILE A 78 -3.78 7.84 9.70
CA ILE A 78 -3.37 9.17 10.16
C ILE A 78 -4.53 9.89 10.84
N GLN A 79 -5.71 9.92 10.23
CA GLN A 79 -6.89 10.61 10.77
C GLN A 79 -7.36 10.00 12.08
N ASP A 80 -7.33 8.67 12.19
CA ASP A 80 -7.56 7.95 13.44
C ASP A 80 -6.53 8.33 14.51
N GLY A 81 -5.24 8.41 14.17
CA GLY A 81 -4.19 8.80 15.12
C GLY A 81 -4.22 10.27 15.56
N LEU A 82 -4.60 11.18 14.66
CA LEU A 82 -4.66 12.63 14.94
C LEU A 82 -5.93 13.02 15.70
N HIS A 83 -7.07 12.52 15.24
CA HIS A 83 -8.41 12.99 15.64
C HIS A 83 -9.22 11.93 16.39
N GLY A 84 -8.75 10.68 16.47
CA GLY A 84 -9.53 9.57 17.03
C GLY A 84 -10.74 9.20 16.15
N ASP A 85 -10.74 9.59 14.87
CA ASP A 85 -11.83 9.32 13.94
C ASP A 85 -11.53 8.10 13.07
N SER A 86 -12.08 6.96 13.47
CA SER A 86 -11.91 5.69 12.75
C SER A 86 -12.91 5.49 11.60
N SER A 87 -13.74 6.47 11.27
CA SER A 87 -14.84 6.31 10.29
C SER A 87 -14.34 5.83 8.92
N ILE A 88 -13.18 6.34 8.48
CA ILE A 88 -12.55 5.93 7.21
C ILE A 88 -12.05 4.48 7.28
N LEU A 89 -11.39 4.10 8.37
CA LEU A 89 -10.89 2.72 8.55
C LEU A 89 -12.04 1.72 8.64
N ILE A 90 -13.15 2.08 9.29
CA ILE A 90 -14.35 1.25 9.37
C ILE A 90 -14.95 1.07 7.96
N ALA A 91 -15.17 2.16 7.23
CA ALA A 91 -15.68 2.08 5.85
C ALA A 91 -14.77 1.22 4.97
N LYS A 92 -13.45 1.37 5.11
CA LYS A 92 -12.46 0.57 4.40
C LYS A 92 -12.50 -0.90 4.76
N SER A 93 -12.64 -1.26 6.03
CA SER A 93 -12.69 -2.66 6.47
C SER A 93 -13.83 -3.44 5.80
N ILE A 94 -14.97 -2.78 5.55
CA ILE A 94 -16.09 -3.34 4.80
C ILE A 94 -15.69 -3.59 3.34
N LEU A 95 -15.09 -2.60 2.67
CA LEU A 95 -14.62 -2.72 1.29
C LEU A 95 -13.56 -3.81 1.14
N ASP A 96 -12.58 -3.87 2.03
CA ASP A 96 -11.54 -4.90 2.05
C ASP A 96 -12.14 -6.28 2.33
N GLY A 97 -13.19 -6.37 3.14
CA GLY A 97 -13.99 -7.58 3.31
C GLY A 97 -14.52 -8.12 1.98
N PHE A 98 -15.22 -7.31 1.20
CA PHE A 98 -15.72 -7.71 -0.13
C PHE A 98 -14.59 -8.05 -1.11
N VAL A 99 -13.53 -7.22 -1.15
CA VAL A 99 -12.39 -7.44 -2.05
C VAL A 99 -11.62 -8.71 -1.67
N SER A 100 -11.47 -9.01 -0.38
CA SER A 100 -10.78 -10.22 0.08
C SER A 100 -11.50 -11.50 -0.34
N VAL A 101 -12.84 -11.51 -0.35
CA VAL A 101 -13.62 -12.66 -0.84
C VAL A 101 -13.37 -12.88 -2.33
N SER A 102 -13.38 -11.80 -3.12
CA SER A 102 -13.09 -11.87 -4.55
C SER A 102 -11.63 -12.23 -4.85
N LEU A 103 -10.67 -11.78 -4.04
CA LEU A 103 -9.27 -12.14 -4.23
C LEU A 103 -9.02 -13.58 -3.79
N ALA A 104 -9.66 -14.05 -2.72
CA ALA A 104 -9.47 -15.41 -2.21
C ALA A 104 -9.99 -16.47 -3.19
N SER A 105 -10.99 -16.16 -4.01
CA SER A 105 -11.46 -17.07 -5.06
C SER A 105 -10.47 -17.22 -6.22
N VAL A 106 -9.61 -16.21 -6.46
CA VAL A 106 -8.61 -16.21 -7.53
C VAL A 106 -7.24 -16.68 -7.02
N LEU A 107 -6.78 -16.12 -5.91
CA LEU A 107 -5.43 -16.26 -5.36
C LEU A 107 -5.33 -17.22 -4.16
N GLY A 108 -6.46 -17.77 -3.73
CA GLY A 108 -6.52 -18.77 -2.67
C GLY A 108 -6.44 -18.20 -1.25
N VAL A 109 -6.13 -19.09 -0.30
CA VAL A 109 -6.22 -18.82 1.15
C VAL A 109 -5.15 -17.83 1.65
N GLY A 110 -4.11 -17.57 0.84
CA GLY A 110 -3.06 -16.61 1.18
C GLY A 110 -3.59 -15.22 1.50
N VAL A 111 -4.71 -14.81 0.88
CA VAL A 111 -5.35 -13.50 1.11
C VAL A 111 -5.68 -13.27 2.59
N LEU A 112 -6.13 -14.29 3.32
CA LEU A 112 -6.45 -14.18 4.75
C LEU A 112 -5.24 -13.73 5.58
N PHE A 113 -4.06 -14.21 5.22
CA PHE A 113 -2.82 -13.92 5.95
C PHE A 113 -2.30 -12.50 5.72
N SER A 114 -2.81 -11.79 4.71
CA SER A 114 -2.50 -10.37 4.50
C SER A 114 -3.03 -9.45 5.61
N ALA A 115 -3.98 -9.93 6.42
CA ALA A 115 -4.48 -9.19 7.59
C ALA A 115 -3.39 -8.88 8.61
N VAL A 116 -2.39 -9.75 8.75
CA VAL A 116 -1.26 -9.55 9.69
C VAL A 116 -0.36 -8.38 9.27
N PRO A 117 0.23 -8.36 8.06
CA PRO A 117 1.02 -7.21 7.63
C PRO A 117 0.18 -5.94 7.48
N LEU A 118 -1.10 -6.03 7.10
CA LEU A 118 -2.03 -4.89 7.09
C LEU A 118 -2.19 -4.28 8.49
N PHE A 119 -2.45 -5.11 9.50
CA PHE A 119 -2.59 -4.65 10.88
C PHE A 119 -1.31 -3.97 11.38
N ILE A 120 -0.14 -4.56 11.11
CA ILE A 120 1.15 -3.98 11.50
C ILE A 120 1.37 -2.64 10.78
N PHE A 121 1.08 -2.57 9.49
CA PHE A 121 1.27 -1.36 8.69
C PHE A 121 0.37 -0.21 9.17
N GLN A 122 -0.94 -0.44 9.27
CA GLN A 122 -1.88 0.60 9.71
C GLN A 122 -1.61 1.03 11.15
N ALA A 123 -1.34 0.09 12.07
CA ALA A 123 -1.09 0.41 13.47
C ALA A 123 0.20 1.22 13.64
N SER A 124 1.24 0.93 12.84
CA SER A 124 2.47 1.70 12.84
C SER A 124 2.23 3.15 12.42
N ILE A 125 1.41 3.37 11.39
CA ILE A 125 1.07 4.71 10.90
C ILE A 125 0.21 5.46 11.93
N THR A 126 -0.84 4.82 12.46
CA THR A 126 -1.71 5.41 13.49
C THR A 126 -0.89 5.86 14.71
N LEU A 127 0.02 5.00 15.18
CA LEU A 127 0.88 5.32 16.31
C LEU A 127 1.84 6.48 15.99
N LEU A 128 2.44 6.50 14.79
CA LEU A 128 3.29 7.59 14.34
C LEU A 128 2.53 8.93 14.27
N ALA A 129 1.28 8.91 13.80
CA ALA A 129 0.41 10.08 13.72
C ALA A 129 0.08 10.67 15.09
N VAL A 130 -0.16 9.83 16.10
CA VAL A 130 -0.37 10.28 17.49
C VAL A 130 0.82 11.12 17.99
N TYR A 131 2.06 10.68 17.71
CA TYR A 131 3.27 11.38 18.13
C TYR A 131 3.63 12.59 17.27
N SER A 132 3.27 12.58 15.98
CA SER A 132 3.76 13.55 14.97
C SER A 132 2.64 14.42 14.40
N ARG A 133 1.80 15.01 15.27
CA ARG A 133 0.56 15.69 14.83
C ARG A 133 0.72 16.79 13.79
N ASN A 134 1.80 17.57 13.88
CA ASN A 134 2.06 18.70 12.98
C ASN A 134 2.70 18.28 11.64
N PHE A 135 3.01 16.99 11.45
CA PHE A 135 3.70 16.48 10.28
C PHE A 135 2.76 16.25 9.08
N PHE A 136 1.50 15.92 9.35
CA PHE A 136 0.55 15.47 8.33
C PHE A 136 -0.37 16.60 7.89
N THR A 137 -0.10 17.17 6.71
CA THR A 137 -0.94 18.21 6.08
C THR A 137 -1.82 17.63 4.98
N GLU A 138 -2.93 18.30 4.64
CA GLU A 138 -3.82 17.86 3.53
C GLU A 138 -3.07 17.73 2.20
N ALA A 139 -2.14 18.63 1.91
CA ALA A 139 -1.30 18.56 0.71
C ALA A 139 -0.44 17.29 0.70
N LEU A 140 0.14 16.92 1.84
CA LEU A 140 0.92 15.69 1.98
C LEU A 140 0.06 14.44 1.77
N LEU A 141 -1.17 14.43 2.30
CA LEU A 141 -2.09 13.32 2.15
C LEU A 141 -2.55 13.13 0.69
N SER A 142 -2.75 14.23 -0.05
CA SER A 142 -3.02 14.19 -1.50
C SER A 142 -1.85 13.59 -2.28
N GLU A 143 -0.61 14.01 -2.02
CA GLU A 143 0.57 13.47 -2.71
C GLU A 143 0.83 11.99 -2.37
N LEU A 144 0.65 11.59 -1.10
CA LEU A 144 0.66 10.18 -0.70
C LEU A 144 -0.39 9.36 -1.45
N SER A 145 -1.58 9.93 -1.66
CA SER A 145 -2.66 9.27 -2.40
C SER A 145 -2.32 9.13 -3.87
N ALA A 146 -1.74 10.15 -4.48
CA ALA A 146 -1.30 10.11 -5.87
C ALA A 146 -0.22 9.04 -6.09
N VAL A 147 0.78 8.98 -5.21
CA VAL A 147 1.80 7.93 -5.21
C VAL A 147 1.14 6.55 -5.08
N GLY A 148 0.28 6.37 -4.07
CA GLY A 148 -0.48 5.12 -3.89
C GLY A 148 -1.30 4.74 -5.15
N GLY A 149 -1.87 5.71 -5.84
CA GLY A 149 -2.60 5.53 -7.09
C GLY A 149 -1.72 4.94 -8.20
N ILE A 150 -0.50 5.46 -8.37
CA ILE A 150 0.49 4.92 -9.32
C ILE A 150 0.87 3.48 -9.00
N LEU A 151 1.07 3.15 -7.71
CA LEU A 151 1.35 1.76 -7.33
C LEU A 151 0.16 0.84 -7.61
N LEU A 152 -1.07 1.27 -7.34
CA LEU A 152 -2.28 0.51 -7.67
C LEU A 152 -2.44 0.32 -9.19
N LEU A 153 -1.99 1.27 -10.01
CA LEU A 153 -1.96 1.08 -11.46
C LEU A 153 -0.96 0.02 -11.88
N GLY A 154 0.26 0.06 -11.36
CA GLY A 154 1.24 -1.01 -11.57
C GLY A 154 0.71 -2.38 -11.16
N LEU A 155 -0.03 -2.43 -10.05
CA LEU A 155 -0.64 -3.67 -9.55
C LEU A 155 -1.80 -4.14 -10.44
N GLY A 156 -2.61 -3.22 -10.94
CA GLY A 156 -3.67 -3.52 -11.90
C GLY A 156 -3.11 -4.14 -13.18
N ILE A 157 -1.99 -3.63 -13.69
CA ILE A 157 -1.30 -4.18 -14.86
C ILE A 157 -0.77 -5.60 -14.58
N ARG A 158 -0.21 -5.83 -13.37
CA ARG A 158 0.27 -7.15 -12.95
C ARG A 158 -0.88 -8.17 -12.84
N ILE A 159 -1.99 -7.79 -12.21
CA ILE A 159 -3.16 -8.67 -12.03
C ILE A 159 -3.82 -9.02 -13.37
N LEU A 160 -3.77 -8.12 -14.36
CA LEU A 160 -4.22 -8.41 -15.71
C LEU A 160 -3.23 -9.28 -16.51
N GLU A 161 -2.12 -9.70 -15.90
CA GLU A 161 -1.07 -10.52 -16.50
C GLU A 161 -0.48 -9.91 -17.79
N ILE A 162 -0.59 -8.59 -17.96
CA ILE A 162 -0.06 -7.88 -19.14
C ILE A 162 1.47 -7.80 -19.02
N LYS A 163 1.96 -7.47 -17.83
CA LYS A 163 3.39 -7.37 -17.52
C LYS A 163 3.63 -7.61 -16.04
N GLU A 164 4.65 -8.40 -15.75
CA GLU A 164 5.19 -8.53 -14.40
C GLU A 164 5.86 -7.23 -13.98
N ILE A 165 5.24 -6.53 -13.05
CA ILE A 165 5.76 -5.30 -12.44
C ILE A 165 6.01 -5.58 -10.97
N LYS A 166 7.24 -5.29 -10.53
CA LYS A 166 7.64 -5.40 -9.13
C LYS A 166 7.09 -4.27 -8.27
N VAL A 167 5.76 -4.20 -8.11
CA VAL A 167 5.08 -3.07 -7.46
C VAL A 167 5.56 -2.87 -6.02
N ALA A 168 5.91 -3.95 -5.32
CA ALA A 168 6.47 -3.86 -3.98
C ALA A 168 7.80 -3.08 -3.94
N ASN A 169 8.61 -3.12 -5.01
CA ASN A 169 9.83 -2.30 -5.11
C ASN A 169 9.54 -0.82 -5.33
N LEU A 170 8.30 -0.44 -5.63
CA LEU A 170 7.89 0.96 -5.67
C LEU A 170 7.43 1.47 -4.31
N LEU A 171 7.19 0.61 -3.30
CA LEU A 171 6.71 1.02 -1.97
C LEU A 171 7.54 2.11 -1.30
N PRO A 172 8.89 2.15 -1.40
CA PRO A 172 9.67 3.22 -0.78
C PRO A 172 9.32 4.62 -1.31
N SER A 173 8.66 4.75 -2.46
CA SER A 173 8.15 6.03 -2.95
C SER A 173 7.18 6.70 -1.98
N LEU A 174 6.41 5.93 -1.20
CA LEU A 174 5.53 6.45 -0.15
C LEU A 174 6.31 7.10 1.00
N VAL A 175 7.56 6.70 1.23
CA VAL A 175 8.44 7.34 2.22
C VAL A 175 9.17 8.53 1.59
N VAL A 176 9.60 8.41 0.33
CA VAL A 176 10.28 9.50 -0.38
C VAL A 176 9.37 10.72 -0.53
N VAL A 177 8.09 10.53 -0.85
CA VAL A 177 7.15 11.65 -0.96
C VAL A 177 7.01 12.43 0.35
N LEU A 178 7.06 11.74 1.49
CA LEU A 178 7.07 12.39 2.81
C LEU A 178 8.28 13.30 2.98
N VAL A 179 9.46 12.83 2.57
CA VAL A 179 10.71 13.60 2.70
C VAL A 179 10.74 14.77 1.71
N LEU A 180 10.33 14.54 0.45
CA LEU A 180 10.35 15.58 -0.57
C LEU A 180 9.36 16.72 -0.30
N MET A 181 8.16 16.40 0.21
CA MET A 181 7.17 17.41 0.58
C MET A 181 7.63 18.30 1.73
N GLN A 182 8.54 17.84 2.58
CA GLN A 182 9.14 18.70 3.61
C GLN A 182 10.25 19.61 3.10
N LEU A 183 10.92 19.20 2.03
CA LEU A 183 12.01 19.96 1.43
C LEU A 183 11.49 20.99 0.41
N SER A 184 10.35 20.71 -0.23
CA SER A 184 9.66 21.64 -1.11
C SER A 184 8.90 22.67 -0.26
N PRO A 185 9.24 23.98 -0.35
CA PRO A 185 8.53 25.04 0.35
C PRO A 185 7.10 25.23 -0.16
#